data_AF-A0A944RDM5-F1
#
_entry.id   AF-A0A944RDM5-F1
#
_cell.length_a   1.000
_cell.length_b   1.000
_cell.length_c   1.000
_cell.angle_alpha   90.00
_cell.angle_beta   90.00
_cell.angle_gamma   90.00
#
_symmetry.space_group_name_H-M   'P 1'
#
loop_
_entity.id
_entity.type
_entity.pdbx_description
1 polymer ?
#
loop_
_entity_poly.entity_id
_entity_poly.type
_entity_poly.pdbx_seq_one_letter_code
_entity_poly.pdbx_strand_id
1 'polypeptide(L)'
;MSKDGQKTLHQRLTDEKSSFLKILRLASKEGELDYWWQRDHPPNESHQAYLLFLKKVKGDIEPKWIERESSAGPHGILGEDLCFKFEASITILGRKRRYFVKGYFFNKGDRKGVTIQSFREKQKLELL
;
A
#
# COMPACT_ATOMS: atom_id res chain seq x y z
N MET A 1 -26.29 -13.81 24.70
CA MET A 1 -25.03 -13.80 23.92
C MET A 1 -25.06 -12.60 23.01
N SER A 2 -24.44 -11.48 23.43
CA SER A 2 -24.41 -10.25 22.64
C SER A 2 -23.59 -10.47 21.36
N LYS A 3 -24.15 -10.09 20.21
CA LYS A 3 -23.42 -9.93 18.95
C LYS A 3 -22.57 -8.66 19.06
N ASP A 4 -21.49 -8.70 19.83
CA ASP A 4 -20.56 -7.59 19.93
C ASP A 4 -19.83 -7.40 18.58
N GLY A 5 -20.30 -6.41 17.82
CA GLY A 5 -19.44 -5.31 17.38
C GLY A 5 -18.28 -5.61 16.44
N GLN A 6 -18.39 -6.54 15.49
CA GLN A 6 -17.42 -6.58 14.39
C GLN A 6 -17.60 -5.35 13.48
N LYS A 7 -16.64 -4.41 13.55
CA LYS A 7 -16.56 -3.28 12.62
C LYS A 7 -16.54 -3.79 11.17
N THR A 8 -17.30 -3.14 10.28
CA THR A 8 -17.26 -3.45 8.83
C THR A 8 -15.88 -3.16 8.24
N LEU A 9 -15.55 -3.73 7.08
CA LEU A 9 -14.28 -3.46 6.40
C LEU A 9 -14.10 -1.95 6.15
N HIS A 10 -15.14 -1.28 5.66
CA HIS A 10 -15.17 0.18 5.51
C HIS A 10 -14.77 0.89 6.81
N GLN A 11 -15.44 0.58 7.93
CA GLN A 11 -15.15 1.19 9.24
C GLN A 11 -13.72 0.94 9.73
N ARG A 12 -13.05 -0.13 9.26
CA ARG A 12 -11.65 -0.42 9.60
C ARG A 12 -10.68 0.33 8.69
N LEU A 13 -11.04 0.59 7.43
CA LEU A 13 -10.21 1.30 6.45
C LEU A 13 -10.27 2.83 6.59
N THR A 14 -11.35 3.34 7.18
CA THR A 14 -11.57 4.76 7.48
C THR A 14 -11.30 5.13 8.94
N ASP A 15 -10.85 4.18 9.77
CA ASP A 15 -10.54 4.43 11.18
C ASP A 15 -9.30 5.33 11.34
N GLU A 16 -9.51 6.59 11.70
CA GLU A 16 -8.45 7.59 11.92
C GLU A 16 -7.46 7.21 13.02
N LYS A 17 -7.84 6.31 13.94
CA LYS A 17 -6.96 5.80 14.99
C LYS A 17 -6.06 4.67 14.51
N SER A 18 -6.33 4.09 13.33
CA SER A 18 -5.51 3.02 12.77
C SER A 18 -4.31 3.59 12.01
N SER A 19 -3.13 3.00 12.22
CA SER A 19 -1.94 3.42 11.49
C SER A 19 -2.08 3.18 9.99
N PHE A 20 -1.43 4.02 9.19
CA PHE A 20 -1.44 3.90 7.73
C PHE A 20 -1.05 2.49 7.25
N LEU A 21 0.00 1.90 7.83
CA LEU A 21 0.44 0.55 7.45
C LEU A 21 -0.64 -0.51 7.75
N LYS A 22 -1.40 -0.36 8.85
CA LYS A 22 -2.52 -1.26 9.15
C LYS A 22 -3.61 -1.12 8.09
N ILE A 23 -4.00 0.11 7.76
CA ILE A 23 -5.01 0.39 6.71
C ILE A 23 -4.55 -0.17 5.36
N LEU A 24 -3.30 0.07 4.97
CA LEU A 24 -2.73 -0.42 3.71
C LEU A 24 -2.74 -1.95 3.63
N ARG A 25 -2.39 -2.64 4.72
CA ARG A 25 -2.47 -4.11 4.80
C ARG A 25 -3.89 -4.62 4.62
N LEU A 26 -4.85 -3.97 5.28
CA LEU A 26 -6.26 -4.35 5.18
C LEU A 26 -6.77 -4.13 3.76
N ALA A 27 -6.53 -2.97 3.17
CA ALA A 27 -6.95 -2.67 1.80
C ALA A 27 -6.34 -3.65 0.79
N SER A 28 -5.06 -4.00 0.96
CA SER A 28 -4.36 -4.91 0.03
C SER A 28 -4.75 -6.39 0.17
N LYS A 29 -5.26 -6.81 1.34
CA LYS A 29 -5.56 -8.22 1.64
C LYS A 29 -7.05 -8.54 1.62
N GLU A 30 -7.86 -7.65 2.20
CA GLU A 30 -9.29 -7.85 2.40
C GLU A 30 -10.12 -6.96 1.45
N GLY A 31 -9.53 -5.91 0.89
CA GLY A 31 -10.15 -5.06 -0.12
C GLY A 31 -9.75 -5.45 -1.54
N GLU A 32 -10.03 -4.55 -2.47
CA GLU A 32 -9.58 -4.67 -3.86
C GLU A 32 -8.13 -4.17 -4.01
N LEU A 33 -7.30 -4.92 -4.73
CA LEU A 33 -5.91 -4.55 -5.01
C LEU A 33 -5.69 -4.42 -6.52
N ASP A 34 -5.55 -3.19 -6.98
CA ASP A 34 -5.16 -2.86 -8.36
C ASP A 34 -3.64 -2.66 -8.40
N TYR A 35 -2.91 -3.63 -8.96
CA TYR A 35 -1.46 -3.62 -8.98
C TYR A 35 -0.93 -3.39 -10.40
N TRP A 36 -0.24 -2.27 -10.62
CA TRP A 36 0.29 -1.90 -11.93
C TRP A 36 1.55 -2.70 -12.27
N TRP A 37 1.37 -3.98 -12.61
CA TRP A 37 2.49 -4.90 -12.80
C TRP A 37 3.28 -4.63 -14.09
N GLN A 38 2.62 -4.18 -15.16
CA GLN A 38 3.23 -3.88 -16.47
C GLN A 38 3.77 -2.44 -16.53
N ARG A 39 4.70 -2.11 -15.64
CA ARG A 39 5.48 -0.87 -15.79
C ARG A 39 6.83 -1.21 -16.39
N ASP A 40 7.19 -0.57 -17.50
CA ASP A 40 8.47 -0.84 -18.14
C ASP A 40 9.59 0.03 -17.55
N HIS A 41 9.29 1.28 -17.15
CA HIS A 41 10.32 2.26 -16.77
C HIS A 41 9.95 3.11 -15.55
N PRO A 42 10.58 2.87 -14.38
CA PRO A 42 11.23 1.62 -13.98
C PRO A 42 10.19 0.55 -13.61
N PRO A 43 10.56 -0.73 -13.71
CA PRO A 43 9.64 -1.82 -13.44
C PRO A 43 9.26 -1.94 -11.97
N ASN A 44 8.05 -2.44 -11.77
CA ASN A 44 7.60 -2.87 -10.46
C ASN A 44 8.11 -4.28 -10.17
N GLU A 45 8.36 -4.54 -8.90
CA GLU A 45 8.55 -5.90 -8.40
C GLU A 45 7.27 -6.73 -8.58
N SER A 46 7.35 -8.03 -8.35
CA SER A 46 6.16 -8.87 -8.46
C SER A 46 5.11 -8.55 -7.40
N HIS A 47 3.84 -8.85 -7.72
CA HIS A 47 2.74 -8.80 -6.76
C HIS A 47 3.04 -9.65 -5.50
N GLN A 48 3.65 -10.83 -5.65
CA GLN A 48 4.04 -11.68 -4.52
C GLN A 48 5.11 -11.01 -3.64
N ALA A 49 6.08 -10.32 -4.23
CA ALA A 49 7.07 -9.55 -3.49
C ALA A 49 6.42 -8.40 -2.69
N TYR A 50 5.40 -7.75 -3.25
CA TYR A 50 4.62 -6.73 -2.54
C TYR A 50 3.90 -7.29 -1.31
N LEU A 51 3.21 -8.43 -1.45
CA LEU A 51 2.52 -9.07 -0.33
C LEU A 51 3.50 -9.53 0.76
N LEU A 52 4.67 -10.06 0.36
CA LEU A 52 5.73 -10.41 1.29
C LEU A 52 6.26 -9.17 2.03
N PHE A 53 6.46 -8.07 1.31
CA PHE A 53 6.86 -6.79 1.88
C PHE A 53 5.86 -6.31 2.94
N LEU A 54 4.56 -6.30 2.63
CA LEU A 54 3.53 -5.90 3.60
C LEU A 54 3.53 -6.78 4.85
N LYS A 55 3.80 -8.08 4.72
CA LYS A 55 3.91 -9.00 5.86
C LYS A 55 5.15 -8.74 6.71
N LYS A 56 6.25 -8.28 6.10
CA LYS A 56 7.57 -8.17 6.76
C LYS A 56 7.91 -6.77 7.27
N VAL A 57 7.35 -5.73 6.67
CA VAL A 57 7.62 -4.34 7.05
C VAL A 57 7.14 -4.08 8.48
N LYS A 58 7.96 -3.41 9.28
CA LYS A 58 7.68 -3.11 10.69
C LYS A 58 7.77 -1.61 10.93
N GLY A 59 7.20 -1.18 12.05
CA GLY A 59 7.17 0.22 12.47
C GLY A 59 5.98 0.97 11.89
N ASP A 60 5.82 2.20 12.36
CA ASP A 60 4.85 3.12 11.80
C ASP A 60 5.44 3.78 10.55
N ILE A 61 4.65 3.77 9.49
CA ILE A 61 5.00 4.41 8.23
C ILE A 61 4.18 5.69 8.18
N GLU A 62 4.88 6.82 8.14
CA GLU A 62 4.29 8.11 7.82
C GLU A 62 4.47 8.36 6.31
N PRO A 63 3.42 8.16 5.50
CA PRO A 63 3.52 8.43 4.08
C PRO A 63 3.59 9.94 3.83
N LYS A 64 4.29 10.31 2.76
CA LYS A 64 4.11 11.62 2.14
C LYS A 64 2.88 11.56 1.24
N TRP A 65 1.94 12.46 1.45
CA TRP A 65 0.79 12.65 0.57
C TRP A 65 1.16 13.65 -0.52
N ILE A 66 0.84 13.33 -1.76
CA ILE A 66 1.05 14.18 -2.93
C ILE A 66 -0.21 14.20 -3.78
N GLU A 67 -0.42 15.27 -4.51
CA GLU A 67 -1.50 15.32 -5.50
C GLU A 67 -1.33 14.21 -6.54
N ARG A 68 -2.46 13.61 -6.91
CA ARG A 68 -2.51 12.60 -7.95
C ARG A 68 -2.40 13.27 -9.32
N GLU A 69 -1.31 12.98 -10.01
CA GLU A 69 -0.96 13.56 -11.31
C GLU A 69 -1.86 13.06 -12.46
N SER A 70 -2.60 11.96 -12.27
CA SER A 70 -3.41 11.36 -13.32
C SER A 70 -4.58 10.53 -12.77
N SER A 71 -5.73 10.69 -13.41
CA SER A 71 -6.92 9.85 -13.25
C SER A 71 -6.97 8.68 -14.27
N ALA A 72 -5.84 8.37 -14.91
CA ALA A 72 -5.74 7.19 -15.77
C ALA A 72 -5.67 5.89 -14.93
N GLY A 73 -6.26 4.81 -15.47
CA GLY A 73 -6.30 3.48 -14.85
C GLY A 73 -7.70 3.10 -14.32
N PRO A 74 -7.89 1.84 -13.89
CA PRO A 74 -9.21 1.28 -13.60
C PRO A 74 -10.02 2.03 -12.54
N HIS A 75 -9.32 2.63 -11.58
CA HIS A 75 -9.94 3.37 -10.46
C HIS A 75 -9.56 4.85 -10.46
N GLY A 76 -9.10 5.39 -11.59
CA GLY A 76 -8.59 6.75 -11.61
C GLY A 76 -9.65 7.83 -11.38
N ILE A 77 -10.90 7.62 -11.80
CA ILE A 77 -12.02 8.54 -11.51
C ILE A 77 -12.54 8.36 -10.07
N LEU A 78 -12.56 7.12 -9.59
CA LEU A 78 -13.14 6.76 -8.28
C LEU A 78 -12.13 6.86 -7.13
N GLY A 79 -10.85 7.06 -7.44
CA GLY A 79 -9.76 7.10 -6.48
C GLY A 79 -9.67 8.40 -5.70
N GLU A 80 -8.97 8.37 -4.57
CA GLU A 80 -8.58 9.55 -3.80
C GLU A 80 -7.72 10.51 -4.64
N ASP A 81 -7.87 11.81 -4.41
CA ASP A 81 -7.11 12.86 -5.11
C ASP A 81 -5.66 12.94 -4.65
N LEU A 82 -5.33 12.31 -3.52
CA LEU A 82 -3.98 12.24 -2.99
C LEU A 82 -3.42 10.81 -3.13
N CYS A 83 -2.21 10.72 -3.65
CA CYS A 83 -1.39 9.52 -3.59
C CYS A 83 -0.51 9.53 -2.34
N PHE A 84 -0.37 8.38 -1.70
CA PHE A 84 0.69 8.16 -0.72
C PHE A 84 1.98 7.78 -1.44
N LYS A 85 3.12 8.17 -0.86
CA LYS A 85 4.43 7.61 -1.16
C LYS A 85 5.27 7.47 0.09
N PHE A 86 6.02 6.37 0.18
CA PHE A 86 6.94 6.14 1.28
C PHE A 86 8.07 5.19 0.87
N GLU A 87 9.08 5.10 1.73
CA GLU A 87 10.14 4.11 1.61
C GLU A 87 10.26 3.34 2.92
N ALA A 88 10.46 2.03 2.84
CA ALA A 88 10.65 1.21 4.02
C ALA A 88 11.59 0.05 3.73
N SER A 89 12.21 -0.47 4.79
CA SER A 89 13.11 -1.60 4.69
C SER A 89 12.48 -2.87 5.27
N ILE A 90 12.79 -4.01 4.66
CA ILE A 90 12.50 -5.33 5.20
C ILE A 90 13.79 -6.15 5.26
N THR A 91 13.84 -7.13 6.16
CA THR A 91 14.93 -8.10 6.23
C THR A 91 14.44 -9.45 5.73
N ILE A 92 15.09 -9.98 4.69
CA ILE A 92 14.83 -11.30 4.12
C ILE A 92 16.14 -12.09 4.16
N LEU A 93 16.15 -13.24 4.85
CA LEU A 93 17.34 -14.11 4.98
C LEU A 93 18.58 -13.33 5.42
N GLY A 94 18.45 -12.48 6.45
CA GLY A 94 19.52 -11.63 6.97
C GLY A 94 19.82 -10.37 6.15
N ARG A 95 19.38 -10.29 4.88
CA ARG A 95 19.68 -9.15 4.01
C ARG A 95 18.62 -8.06 4.12
N LYS A 96 19.05 -6.81 4.31
CA LYS A 96 18.18 -5.64 4.36
C LYS A 96 17.92 -5.14 2.94
N ARG A 97 16.65 -4.97 2.58
CA ARG A 97 16.22 -4.45 1.29
C ARG A 97 15.34 -3.22 1.48
N ARG A 98 15.60 -2.15 0.75
CA ARG A 98 14.82 -0.89 0.81
C ARG A 98 13.89 -0.80 -0.38
N TYR A 99 12.61 -0.60 -0.14
CA TYR A 99 11.57 -0.48 -1.15
C TYR A 99 10.99 0.92 -1.17
N PHE A 100 10.64 1.38 -2.36
CA PHE A 100 9.79 2.55 -2.59
C PHE A 100 8.38 2.09 -2.95
N VAL A 101 7.37 2.71 -2.35
CA VAL A 101 5.96 2.43 -2.59
C VAL A 101 5.23 3.73 -2.92
N LYS A 102 4.42 3.74 -3.99
CA LYS A 102 3.47 4.82 -4.35
C LYS A 102 2.13 4.20 -4.74
N GLY A 103 1.03 4.78 -4.25
CA GLY A 103 -0.31 4.31 -4.54
C GLY A 103 -1.39 5.28 -4.03
N TYR A 104 -2.64 4.89 -4.18
CA TYR A 104 -3.79 5.63 -3.66
C TYR A 104 -4.91 4.66 -3.26
N PHE A 105 -5.71 5.03 -2.27
CA PHE A 105 -6.93 4.29 -1.94
C PHE A 105 -8.04 4.70 -2.92
N PHE A 106 -8.97 3.79 -3.23
CA PHE A 106 -10.07 4.11 -4.14
C PHE A 106 -11.45 3.87 -3.57
N ASN A 107 -12.44 4.43 -4.28
CA ASN A 107 -13.72 4.92 -3.78
C ASN A 107 -13.51 5.99 -2.70
N LYS A 108 -13.37 7.24 -3.15
CA LYS A 108 -13.18 8.44 -2.32
C LYS A 108 -14.05 8.39 -1.06
N GLY A 109 -13.41 8.45 0.11
CA GLY A 109 -14.06 8.37 1.43
C GLY A 109 -14.43 6.94 1.91
N ASP A 110 -14.61 5.98 1.01
CA ASP A 110 -14.95 4.58 1.35
C ASP A 110 -13.71 3.68 1.48
N ARG A 111 -12.65 3.99 0.71
CA ARG A 111 -11.36 3.27 0.71
C ARG A 111 -11.53 1.76 0.53
N LYS A 112 -12.38 1.30 -0.39
CA LYS A 112 -12.67 -0.13 -0.62
C LYS A 112 -11.45 -0.97 -1.00
N GLY A 113 -10.41 -0.31 -1.50
CA GLY A 113 -9.20 -0.96 -1.98
C GLY A 113 -8.06 0.02 -2.15
N VAL A 114 -6.97 -0.47 -2.73
CA VAL A 114 -5.76 0.30 -2.99
C VAL A 114 -5.21 0.00 -4.37
N THR A 115 -4.84 1.05 -5.09
CA THR A 115 -4.03 0.97 -6.30
C THR A 115 -2.57 1.14 -5.94
N ILE A 116 -1.72 0.21 -6.37
CA ILE A 116 -0.26 0.28 -6.24
C ILE A 116 0.34 0.63 -7.59
N GLN A 117 0.67 1.91 -7.75
CA GLN A 117 1.26 2.45 -8.98
C GLN A 117 2.76 2.17 -9.07
N SER A 118 3.44 2.10 -7.92
CA SER A 118 4.87 1.79 -7.88
C SER A 118 5.23 0.98 -6.65
N PHE A 119 5.92 -0.13 -6.84
CA PHE A 119 6.58 -0.90 -5.79
C PHE A 119 7.88 -1.45 -6.36
N ARG A 120 9.01 -0.90 -5.91
CA ARG A 120 10.32 -1.18 -6.48
C ARG A 120 11.41 -1.22 -5.42
N GLU A 121 12.38 -2.12 -5.57
CA GLU A 121 13.58 -2.13 -4.75
C GLU A 121 14.47 -0.94 -5.16
N LYS A 122 14.81 -0.08 -4.19
CA LYS A 122 15.64 1.12 -4.41
C LYS A 122 17.12 0.81 -4.29
N GLN A 123 17.48 -0.12 -3.39
CA GLN A 123 18.87 -0.48 -3.11
C GLN A 123 18.91 -1.84 -2.41
N LYS A 124 19.74 -2.76 -2.92
CA LYS A 124 20.23 -3.90 -2.14
C LYS A 124 21.28 -3.36 -1.19
N LEU A 125 20.97 -3.28 0.10
CA LEU A 125 21.99 -2.99 1.10
C LEU A 125 22.68 -4.33 1.39
N GLU A 126 23.92 -4.49 0.92
CA GLU A 126 24.77 -5.58 1.38
C GLU A 126 25.07 -5.39 2.88
N LEU A 127 25.14 -6.50 3.61
CA LEU A 127 25.56 -6.47 5.01
C LEU A 127 27.03 -6.05 5.06
N LEU A 128 27.33 -5.06 5.91
CA LEU A 128 28.67 -4.88 6.47
C LEU A 128 29.02 -6.09 7.34
#